data_AF-A0A067E542-F1
#
_entry.id   AF-A0A067E542-F1
#
_cell.length_a   1.000
_cell.length_b   1.000
_cell.length_c   1.000
_cell.angle_alpha   90.00
_cell.angle_beta   90.00
_cell.angle_gamma   90.00
#
_symmetry.space_group_name_H-M   'P 1'
#
loop_
_entity.id
_entity.type
_entity.pdbx_description
1 polymer ?
#
loop_
_entity_poly.entity_id
_entity_poly.type
_entity_poly.pdbx_seq_one_letter_code
_entity_poly.pdbx_strand_id
1 'polypeptide(L)'
;IGECNCELHLKENELNSLSESLNIKKEELSSVEEWINKCQAYQKELQLLKNLIKECCDEIELREKKVGEVQRSIEEREKQLAYKQRNISSIQTLIEDYEEVLRDKEKSYGEVKKSLVLCETKLEREKKELELTQSSIKELSVKFHSEEEKLELLHRKVRLHENEVESLEQKLDSMRKQQKKYFDDVELKKRELNEIRKYIEELSQDLASKDKQLKFVQQSIEDCSKEFQWKKKELSSIEKTIAECSKEVELKKNQLNLVQHESNLVQTRTIGYLKEFKEKEKHFDSLKKGLEDRSQDLEVKEREFEERVKEFELREKEFDSIRKAVEDHSKNLLLQFFDTVKRARDPALLVLHAMSGFYPPHSREGDLEFDVSIIRRSCILLLEQLSTVAPEINAQVRDEAMKVAGEWKKKMRVAVENSLEVLGFLHLLAAYRLAPAFDGEELESLLCIVAQHRQAPKFCQTLGFGDKVPGLQCSITAEGRSSSSMLVGTSAPTNQPVPGPMNLPQYTGMNP
;
A
#
# COMPACT_ATOMS: atom_id res chain seq x y z
N ILE A 1 281.96 -95.90 28.62
CA ILE A 1 282.10 -94.60 27.93
C ILE A 1 281.26 -94.51 26.64
N GLY A 2 280.63 -95.60 26.17
CA GLY A 2 279.44 -95.49 25.30
C GLY A 2 278.12 -95.89 26.00
N GLU A 3 278.11 -96.21 27.29
CA GLU A 3 277.62 -95.32 28.38
C GLU A 3 276.84 -94.06 27.97
N CYS A 4 275.68 -93.94 28.60
CA CYS A 4 275.03 -92.72 29.08
C CYS A 4 274.49 -91.70 28.07
N ASN A 5 275.00 -91.63 26.84
CA ASN A 5 274.48 -90.65 25.87
C ASN A 5 273.13 -91.06 25.23
N CYS A 6 272.82 -92.35 25.14
CA CYS A 6 271.52 -92.79 24.61
C CYS A 6 270.36 -92.66 25.63
N GLU A 7 270.64 -92.73 26.94
CA GLU A 7 269.60 -92.71 27.98
C GLU A 7 269.15 -91.27 28.34
N LEU A 8 270.07 -90.30 28.34
CA LEU A 8 269.75 -88.89 28.60
C LEU A 8 268.89 -88.28 27.48
N HIS A 9 269.21 -88.61 26.23
CA HIS A 9 268.44 -88.15 25.07
C HIS A 9 267.01 -88.74 25.05
N LEU A 10 266.81 -89.91 25.65
CA LEU A 10 265.50 -90.53 25.82
C LEU A 10 264.67 -89.80 26.89
N LYS A 11 265.28 -89.43 28.02
CA LYS A 11 264.61 -88.72 29.13
C LYS A 11 264.23 -87.28 28.77
N GLU A 12 265.04 -86.57 27.98
CA GLU A 12 264.71 -85.22 27.50
C GLU A 12 263.55 -85.23 26.49
N ASN A 13 263.49 -86.26 25.63
CA ASN A 13 262.35 -86.48 24.75
C ASN A 13 261.07 -86.83 25.53
N GLU A 14 261.16 -87.63 26.60
CA GLU A 14 260.03 -87.90 27.49
C GLU A 14 259.52 -86.62 28.17
N LEU A 15 260.43 -85.75 28.64
CA LEU A 15 260.05 -84.50 29.31
C LEU A 15 259.39 -83.50 28.34
N ASN A 16 259.93 -83.37 27.12
CA ASN A 16 259.33 -82.54 26.08
C ASN A 16 257.95 -83.08 25.67
N SER A 17 257.81 -84.40 25.51
CA SER A 17 256.52 -85.05 25.26
C SER A 17 255.50 -84.80 26.37
N LEU A 18 255.92 -84.84 27.64
CA LEU A 18 255.07 -84.53 28.78
C LEU A 18 254.68 -83.05 28.85
N SER A 19 255.59 -82.13 28.54
CA SER A 19 255.30 -80.69 28.47
C SER A 19 254.30 -80.38 27.37
N GLU A 20 254.45 -81.01 26.20
CA GLU A 20 253.53 -80.86 25.08
C GLU A 20 252.16 -81.45 25.42
N SER A 21 252.12 -82.62 26.08
CA SER A 21 250.88 -83.22 26.62
C SER A 21 250.19 -82.36 27.67
N LEU A 22 250.95 -81.74 28.59
CA LEU A 22 250.41 -80.85 29.60
C LEU A 22 249.80 -79.59 28.96
N ASN A 23 250.45 -79.05 27.92
CA ASN A 23 249.94 -77.89 27.22
C ASN A 23 248.64 -78.21 26.45
N ILE A 24 248.57 -79.38 25.80
CA ILE A 24 247.33 -79.92 25.20
C ILE A 24 246.24 -80.07 26.27
N LYS A 25 246.55 -80.64 27.44
CA LYS A 25 245.59 -80.79 28.53
C LYS A 25 245.09 -79.45 29.06
N LYS A 26 245.94 -78.43 29.09
CA LYS A 26 245.57 -77.06 29.49
C LYS A 26 244.63 -76.42 28.46
N GLU A 27 244.89 -76.60 27.17
CA GLU A 27 243.99 -76.17 26.10
C GLU A 27 242.64 -76.90 26.15
N GLU A 28 242.64 -78.22 26.36
CA GLU A 28 241.42 -79.01 26.58
C GLU A 28 240.62 -78.50 27.79
N LEU A 29 241.30 -78.18 28.90
CA LEU A 29 240.65 -77.69 30.12
C LEU A 29 240.07 -76.29 29.91
N SER A 30 240.76 -75.41 29.17
CA SER A 30 240.23 -74.11 28.75
C SER A 30 239.00 -74.26 27.84
N SER A 31 238.99 -75.26 26.94
CA SER A 31 237.83 -75.55 26.09
C SER A 31 236.64 -76.09 26.89
N VAL A 32 236.88 -76.95 27.89
CA VAL A 32 235.85 -77.44 28.81
C VAL A 32 235.28 -76.31 29.64
N GLU A 33 236.10 -75.41 30.17
CA GLU A 33 235.65 -74.25 30.93
C GLU A 33 234.81 -73.30 30.07
N GLU A 34 235.17 -73.12 28.80
CA GLU A 34 234.35 -72.39 27.82
C GLU A 34 232.99 -73.07 27.57
N TRP A 35 232.97 -74.41 27.47
CA TRP A 35 231.73 -75.19 27.36
C TRP A 35 230.86 -75.13 28.62
N ILE A 36 231.45 -75.17 29.82
CA ILE A 36 230.73 -75.00 31.09
C ILE A 36 230.07 -73.63 31.13
N ASN A 37 230.81 -72.58 30.75
CA ASN A 37 230.27 -71.22 30.67
C ASN A 37 229.09 -71.13 29.68
N LYS A 38 229.18 -71.79 28.52
CA LYS A 38 228.04 -71.93 27.57
C LYS A 38 226.85 -72.67 28.19
N CYS A 39 227.07 -73.80 28.85
CA CYS A 39 226.00 -74.55 29.52
C CYS A 39 225.33 -73.73 30.63
N GLN A 40 226.08 -72.97 31.41
CA GLN A 40 225.53 -72.05 32.41
C GLN A 40 224.74 -70.90 31.77
N ALA A 41 225.19 -70.37 30.62
CA ALA A 41 224.44 -69.39 29.85
C ALA A 41 223.11 -69.98 29.34
N TYR A 42 223.12 -71.18 28.74
CA TYR A 42 221.91 -71.88 28.30
C TYR A 42 220.96 -72.20 29.45
N GLN A 43 221.47 -72.55 30.63
CA GLN A 43 220.63 -72.77 31.82
C GLN A 43 219.93 -71.48 32.25
N LYS A 44 220.61 -70.33 32.22
CA LYS A 44 220.00 -69.03 32.51
C LYS A 44 218.96 -68.65 31.45
N GLU A 45 219.25 -68.88 30.17
CA GLU A 45 218.30 -68.66 29.07
C GLU A 45 217.05 -69.54 29.21
N LEU A 46 217.21 -70.83 29.53
CA LEU A 46 216.09 -71.75 29.79
C LEU A 46 215.24 -71.28 30.98
N GLN A 47 215.87 -70.78 32.05
CA GLN A 47 215.14 -70.27 33.20
C GLN A 47 214.36 -68.99 32.85
N LEU A 48 214.94 -68.10 32.05
CA LEU A 48 214.28 -66.90 31.54
C LEU A 48 213.10 -67.27 30.63
N LEU A 49 213.30 -68.23 29.71
CA LEU A 49 212.26 -68.75 28.83
C LEU A 49 211.10 -69.38 29.63
N LYS A 50 211.41 -70.13 30.69
CA LYS A 50 210.40 -70.75 31.56
C LYS A 50 209.55 -69.71 32.29
N ASN A 51 210.16 -68.63 32.78
CA ASN A 51 209.44 -67.53 33.40
C ASN A 51 208.54 -66.82 32.38
N LEU A 52 209.06 -66.55 31.17
CA LEU A 52 208.29 -65.94 30.08
C LEU A 52 207.09 -66.80 29.68
N ILE A 53 207.26 -68.12 29.57
CA ILE A 53 206.16 -69.06 29.28
C ILE A 53 205.09 -68.99 30.37
N LYS A 54 205.49 -68.95 31.64
CA LYS A 54 204.55 -68.84 32.76
C LYS A 54 203.76 -67.52 32.69
N GLU A 55 204.43 -66.41 32.46
CA GLU A 55 203.78 -65.11 32.28
C GLU A 55 202.80 -65.14 31.09
N CYS A 56 203.18 -65.75 29.96
CA CYS A 56 202.29 -65.94 28.83
C CYS A 56 201.07 -66.82 29.17
N CYS A 57 201.25 -67.92 29.92
CA CYS A 57 200.15 -68.77 30.36
C CYS A 57 199.18 -68.04 31.27
N ASP A 58 199.68 -67.29 32.25
CA ASP A 58 198.87 -66.48 33.17
C ASP A 58 198.10 -65.39 32.38
N GLU A 59 198.74 -64.78 31.37
CA GLU A 59 198.08 -63.82 30.49
C GLU A 59 197.01 -64.46 29.62
N ILE A 60 197.24 -65.66 29.09
CA ILE A 60 196.25 -66.44 28.33
C ILE A 60 195.05 -66.76 29.21
N GLU A 61 195.26 -67.30 30.42
CA GLU A 61 194.17 -67.64 31.33
C GLU A 61 193.35 -66.40 31.72
N LEU A 62 194.02 -65.26 31.94
CA LEU A 62 193.34 -63.99 32.18
C LEU A 62 192.51 -63.54 30.96
N ARG A 63 193.06 -63.68 29.74
CA ARG A 63 192.35 -63.36 28.51
C ARG A 63 191.16 -64.29 28.27
N GLU A 64 191.29 -65.58 28.56
CA GLU A 64 190.19 -66.56 28.48
C GLU A 64 189.04 -66.19 29.42
N LYS A 65 189.34 -65.82 30.68
CA LYS A 65 188.31 -65.33 31.63
C LYS A 65 187.60 -64.10 31.10
N LYS A 66 188.34 -63.12 30.57
CA LYS A 66 187.77 -61.91 29.96
C LYS A 66 186.91 -62.24 28.74
N VAL A 67 187.34 -63.15 27.88
CA VAL A 67 186.54 -63.62 26.73
C VAL A 67 185.25 -64.26 27.21
N GLY A 68 185.29 -65.09 28.26
CA GLY A 68 184.08 -65.68 28.86
C GLY A 68 183.11 -64.66 29.46
N GLU A 69 183.61 -63.58 30.07
CA GLU A 69 182.79 -62.45 30.54
C GLU A 69 182.14 -61.68 29.39
N VAL A 70 182.90 -61.42 28.32
CA VAL A 70 182.40 -60.76 27.11
C VAL A 70 181.34 -61.64 26.43
N GLN A 71 181.58 -62.95 26.33
CA GLN A 71 180.63 -63.90 25.73
C GLN A 71 179.29 -63.93 26.49
N ARG A 72 179.32 -64.01 27.83
CA ARG A 72 178.09 -63.91 28.64
C ARG A 72 177.36 -62.58 28.43
N SER A 73 178.11 -61.49 28.28
CA SER A 73 177.54 -60.16 28.00
C SER A 73 176.96 -60.05 26.59
N ILE A 74 177.49 -60.79 25.62
CA ILE A 74 176.94 -60.90 24.25
C ILE A 74 175.64 -61.69 24.28
N GLU A 75 175.63 -62.87 24.91
CA GLU A 75 174.44 -63.73 25.03
C GLU A 75 173.26 -63.01 25.71
N GLU A 76 173.54 -62.22 26.75
CA GLU A 76 172.48 -61.40 27.37
C GLU A 76 171.96 -60.33 26.41
N ARG A 77 172.84 -59.64 25.67
CA ARG A 77 172.40 -58.67 24.65
C ARG A 77 171.60 -59.31 23.53
N GLU A 78 171.95 -60.53 23.10
CA GLU A 78 171.19 -61.29 22.09
C GLU A 78 169.79 -61.63 22.58
N LYS A 79 169.64 -62.06 23.85
CA LYS A 79 168.32 -62.27 24.47
C LYS A 79 167.50 -60.99 24.51
N GLN A 80 168.11 -59.87 24.89
CA GLN A 80 167.44 -58.56 24.89
C GLN A 80 167.04 -58.12 23.48
N LEU A 81 167.88 -58.37 22.48
CA LEU A 81 167.58 -58.07 21.07
C LEU A 81 166.42 -58.93 20.57
N ALA A 82 166.42 -60.23 20.87
CA ALA A 82 165.32 -61.13 20.51
C ALA A 82 163.99 -60.73 21.18
N TYR A 83 164.02 -60.30 22.44
CA TYR A 83 162.84 -59.77 23.13
C TYR A 83 162.32 -58.49 22.45
N LYS A 84 163.21 -57.52 22.18
CA LYS A 84 162.85 -56.30 21.46
C LYS A 84 162.32 -56.60 20.06
N GLN A 85 162.89 -57.57 19.35
CA GLN A 85 162.44 -57.98 18.03
C GLN A 85 161.01 -58.54 18.07
N ARG A 86 160.67 -59.38 19.05
CA ARG A 86 159.28 -59.84 19.24
C ARG A 86 158.31 -58.70 19.51
N ASN A 87 158.71 -57.73 20.34
CA ASN A 87 157.88 -56.56 20.62
C ASN A 87 157.66 -55.71 19.36
N ILE A 88 158.71 -55.51 18.56
CA ILE A 88 158.61 -54.82 17.26
C ILE A 88 157.64 -55.57 16.34
N SER A 89 157.75 -56.89 16.23
CA SER A 89 156.81 -57.70 15.42
C SER A 89 155.37 -57.58 15.92
N SER A 90 155.13 -57.57 17.23
CA SER A 90 153.79 -57.37 17.78
C SER A 90 153.23 -55.97 17.54
N ILE A 91 154.08 -54.94 17.51
CA ILE A 91 153.67 -53.58 17.17
C ILE A 91 153.39 -53.48 15.66
N GLN A 92 154.19 -54.13 14.83
CA GLN A 92 153.97 -54.17 13.36
C GLN A 92 152.62 -54.79 13.01
N THR A 93 152.25 -55.92 13.60
CA THR A 93 150.92 -56.52 13.38
C THR A 93 149.79 -55.60 13.81
N LEU A 94 149.95 -54.89 14.95
CA LEU A 94 148.94 -53.95 15.41
C LEU A 94 148.81 -52.73 14.48
N ILE A 95 149.92 -52.25 13.91
CA ILE A 95 149.90 -51.18 12.90
C ILE A 95 149.15 -51.66 11.65
N GLU A 96 149.42 -52.87 11.17
CA GLU A 96 148.74 -53.45 10.02
C GLU A 96 147.22 -53.57 10.24
N ASP A 97 146.80 -54.03 11.43
CA ASP A 97 145.39 -54.10 11.83
C ASP A 97 144.73 -52.70 11.82
N TYR A 98 145.42 -51.69 12.37
CA TYR A 98 144.91 -50.31 12.38
C TYR A 98 144.84 -49.70 10.98
N GLU A 99 145.81 -49.98 10.11
CA GLU A 99 145.79 -49.53 8.72
C GLU A 99 144.63 -50.16 7.94
N GLU A 100 144.31 -51.43 8.18
CA GLU A 100 143.14 -52.09 7.58
C GLU A 100 141.84 -51.40 8.01
N VAL A 101 141.67 -51.16 9.31
CA VAL A 101 140.50 -50.43 9.82
C VAL A 101 140.39 -49.04 9.20
N LEU A 102 141.52 -48.33 9.03
CA LEU A 102 141.52 -47.00 8.40
C LEU A 102 141.09 -47.07 6.93
N ARG A 103 141.58 -48.05 6.16
CA ARG A 103 141.16 -48.27 4.76
C ARG A 103 139.66 -48.54 4.66
N ASP A 104 139.11 -49.37 5.55
CA ASP A 104 137.67 -49.66 5.58
C ASP A 104 136.84 -48.43 5.95
N LYS A 105 137.31 -47.63 6.91
CA LYS A 105 136.66 -46.36 7.28
C LYS A 105 136.69 -45.35 6.15
N GLU A 106 137.80 -45.24 5.42
CA GLU A 106 137.92 -44.35 4.26
C GLU A 106 136.96 -44.78 3.14
N LYS A 107 136.87 -46.08 2.87
CA LYS A 107 135.90 -46.63 1.90
C LYS A 107 134.45 -46.33 2.30
N SER A 108 134.10 -46.60 3.56
CA SER A 108 132.77 -46.31 4.11
C SER A 108 132.44 -44.81 4.04
N TYR A 109 133.39 -43.94 4.40
CA TYR A 109 133.24 -42.49 4.26
C TYR A 109 133.00 -42.07 2.80
N GLY A 110 133.72 -42.68 1.85
CA GLY A 110 133.52 -42.45 0.42
C GLY A 110 132.11 -42.82 -0.05
N GLU A 111 131.55 -43.92 0.44
CA GLU A 111 130.17 -44.34 0.15
C GLU A 111 129.13 -43.37 0.74
N VAL A 112 129.30 -42.98 2.01
CA VAL A 112 128.44 -41.98 2.68
C VAL A 112 128.48 -40.66 1.91
N LYS A 113 129.67 -40.18 1.53
CA LYS A 113 129.83 -38.95 0.76
C LYS A 113 129.08 -39.00 -0.58
N LYS A 114 129.15 -40.13 -1.31
CA LYS A 114 128.39 -40.32 -2.55
C LYS A 114 126.88 -40.27 -2.31
N SER A 115 126.41 -40.93 -1.24
CA SER A 115 124.98 -40.94 -0.89
C SER A 115 124.47 -39.55 -0.48
N LEU A 116 125.29 -38.75 0.19
CA LEU A 116 125.00 -37.37 0.57
C LEU A 116 124.82 -36.49 -0.67
N VAL A 117 125.77 -36.54 -1.61
CA VAL A 117 125.67 -35.79 -2.88
C VAL A 117 124.41 -36.20 -3.66
N LEU A 118 124.06 -37.49 -3.67
CA LEU A 118 122.81 -37.94 -4.29
C LEU A 118 121.57 -37.35 -3.59
N CYS A 119 121.57 -37.25 -2.26
CA CYS A 119 120.48 -36.62 -1.52
C CYS A 119 120.40 -35.11 -1.79
N GLU A 120 121.53 -34.40 -1.82
CA GLU A 120 121.60 -32.97 -2.14
C GLU A 120 121.01 -32.68 -3.53
N THR A 121 121.35 -33.48 -4.54
CA THR A 121 120.78 -33.33 -5.89
C THR A 121 119.28 -33.65 -5.96
N LYS A 122 118.78 -34.58 -5.13
CA LYS A 122 117.34 -34.85 -5.00
C LYS A 122 116.62 -33.65 -4.38
N LEU A 123 117.15 -33.14 -3.28
CA LEU A 123 116.59 -31.99 -2.58
C LEU A 123 116.53 -30.76 -3.49
N GLU A 124 117.58 -30.51 -4.28
CA GLU A 124 117.61 -29.38 -5.22
C GLU A 124 116.57 -29.53 -6.35
N ARG A 125 116.26 -30.76 -6.79
CA ARG A 125 115.17 -31.00 -7.74
C ARG A 125 113.80 -30.72 -7.12
N GLU A 126 113.55 -31.26 -5.93
CA GLU A 126 112.29 -31.04 -5.21
C GLU A 126 112.07 -29.54 -4.90
N LYS A 127 113.14 -28.82 -4.55
CA LYS A 127 113.09 -27.37 -4.35
C LYS A 127 112.64 -26.62 -5.62
N LYS A 128 113.17 -26.98 -6.79
CA LYS A 128 112.78 -26.37 -8.07
C LYS A 128 111.33 -26.68 -8.43
N GLU A 129 110.88 -27.92 -8.19
CA GLU A 129 109.47 -28.28 -8.37
C GLU A 129 108.55 -27.48 -7.44
N LEU A 130 108.96 -27.27 -6.19
CA LEU A 130 108.23 -26.44 -5.24
C LEU A 130 108.15 -24.98 -5.70
N GLU A 131 109.23 -24.40 -6.24
CA GLU A 131 109.22 -23.04 -6.79
C GLU A 131 108.29 -22.90 -8.00
N LEU A 132 108.25 -23.91 -8.88
CA LEU A 132 107.32 -23.94 -10.01
C LEU A 132 105.86 -24.02 -9.54
N THR A 133 105.55 -24.94 -8.62
CA THR A 133 104.19 -25.07 -8.07
C THR A 133 103.75 -23.80 -7.34
N GLN A 134 104.64 -23.16 -6.57
CA GLN A 134 104.36 -21.89 -5.92
C GLN A 134 104.06 -20.77 -6.93
N SER A 135 104.78 -20.75 -8.06
CA SER A 135 104.55 -19.79 -9.14
C SER A 135 103.18 -20.01 -9.80
N SER A 136 102.81 -21.26 -10.09
CA SER A 136 101.48 -21.61 -10.61
C SER A 136 100.35 -21.28 -9.63
N ILE A 137 100.54 -21.51 -8.33
CA ILE A 137 99.56 -21.14 -7.30
C ILE A 137 99.34 -19.62 -7.26
N LYS A 138 100.42 -18.83 -7.33
CA LYS A 138 100.32 -17.36 -7.41
C LYS A 138 99.52 -16.91 -8.63
N GLU A 139 99.78 -17.49 -9.79
CA GLU A 139 99.04 -17.17 -11.02
C GLU A 139 97.54 -17.52 -10.90
N LEU A 140 97.23 -18.72 -10.39
CA LEU A 140 95.84 -19.13 -10.13
C LEU A 140 95.14 -18.23 -9.12
N SER A 141 95.85 -17.79 -8.08
CA SER A 141 95.32 -16.86 -7.10
C SER A 141 94.93 -15.53 -7.75
N VAL A 142 95.76 -14.96 -8.62
CA VAL A 142 95.43 -13.73 -9.36
C VAL A 142 94.20 -13.93 -10.25
N LYS A 143 94.12 -15.06 -10.97
CA LYS A 143 92.94 -15.39 -11.80
C LYS A 143 91.67 -15.51 -10.97
N PHE A 144 91.75 -16.14 -9.80
CA PHE A 144 90.61 -16.30 -8.88
C PHE A 144 90.09 -14.94 -8.42
N HIS A 145 90.96 -14.03 -7.96
CA HIS A 145 90.54 -12.68 -7.55
C HIS A 145 89.89 -11.89 -8.70
N SER A 146 90.40 -12.01 -9.93
CA SER A 146 89.77 -11.36 -11.09
C SER A 146 88.37 -11.89 -11.38
N GLU A 147 88.13 -13.19 -11.20
CA GLU A 147 86.80 -13.79 -11.41
C GLU A 147 85.84 -13.45 -10.27
N GLU A 148 86.35 -13.35 -9.03
CA GLU A 148 85.62 -12.88 -7.86
C GLU A 148 85.11 -11.43 -8.06
N GLU A 149 85.95 -10.53 -8.56
CA GLU A 149 85.55 -9.15 -8.90
C GLU A 149 84.44 -9.10 -9.97
N LYS A 150 84.54 -9.95 -11.01
CA LYS A 150 83.47 -10.06 -12.03
C LYS A 150 82.17 -10.56 -11.44
N LEU A 151 82.24 -11.53 -10.52
CA LEU A 151 81.08 -12.08 -9.84
C LEU A 151 80.42 -11.02 -8.94
N GLU A 152 81.20 -10.21 -8.23
CA GLU A 152 80.68 -9.07 -7.46
C GLU A 152 79.96 -8.03 -8.34
N LEU A 153 80.55 -7.70 -9.50
CA LEU A 153 79.92 -6.81 -10.46
C LEU A 153 78.58 -7.37 -10.97
N LEU A 154 78.53 -8.67 -11.24
CA LEU A 154 77.31 -9.35 -11.69
C LEU A 154 76.26 -9.36 -10.59
N HIS A 155 76.62 -9.68 -9.34
CA HIS A 155 75.72 -9.56 -8.19
C HIS A 155 75.15 -8.14 -8.03
N ARG A 156 75.99 -7.10 -8.22
CA ARG A 156 75.52 -5.71 -8.16
C ARG A 156 74.50 -5.40 -9.25
N LYS A 157 74.70 -5.91 -10.48
CA LYS A 157 73.74 -5.76 -11.58
C LYS A 157 72.43 -6.48 -11.28
N VAL A 158 72.48 -7.70 -10.76
CA VAL A 158 71.28 -8.47 -10.37
C VAL A 158 70.45 -7.67 -9.35
N ARG A 159 71.08 -7.14 -8.29
CA ARG A 159 70.38 -6.31 -7.30
C ARG A 159 69.69 -5.08 -7.90
N LEU A 160 70.30 -4.45 -8.91
CA LEU A 160 69.66 -3.32 -9.60
C LEU A 160 68.41 -3.75 -10.36
N HIS A 161 68.49 -4.86 -11.09
CA HIS A 161 67.32 -5.40 -11.81
C HIS A 161 66.22 -5.88 -10.87
N GLU A 162 66.57 -6.48 -9.72
CA GLU A 162 65.60 -6.86 -8.68
C GLU A 162 64.80 -5.64 -8.19
N ASN A 163 65.49 -4.53 -7.88
CA ASN A 163 64.83 -3.29 -7.48
C ASN A 163 63.95 -2.70 -8.60
N GLU A 164 64.40 -2.79 -9.86
CA GLU A 164 63.61 -2.34 -11.02
C GLU A 164 62.33 -3.18 -11.20
N VAL A 165 62.45 -4.50 -11.06
CA VAL A 165 61.31 -5.44 -11.09
C VAL A 165 60.33 -5.10 -9.97
N GLU A 166 60.80 -4.90 -8.73
CA GLU A 166 59.93 -4.55 -7.60
C GLU A 166 59.17 -3.24 -7.86
N SER A 167 59.85 -2.20 -8.39
CA SER A 167 59.21 -0.95 -8.79
C SER A 167 58.16 -1.14 -9.89
N LEU A 168 58.41 -2.01 -10.89
CA LEU A 168 57.45 -2.32 -11.94
C LEU A 168 56.25 -3.10 -11.40
N GLU A 169 56.45 -4.05 -10.49
CA GLU A 169 55.38 -4.80 -9.83
C GLU A 169 54.45 -3.88 -9.04
N GLN A 170 55.00 -2.91 -8.29
CA GLN A 170 54.21 -1.91 -7.58
C GLN A 170 53.35 -1.05 -8.52
N LYS A 171 53.92 -0.61 -9.65
CA LYS A 171 53.15 0.11 -10.69
C LYS A 171 52.04 -0.77 -11.25
N LEU A 172 52.33 -2.03 -11.56
CA LEU A 172 51.36 -2.96 -12.12
C LEU A 172 50.21 -3.25 -11.12
N ASP A 173 50.50 -3.33 -9.82
CA ASP A 173 49.50 -3.45 -8.78
C ASP A 173 48.58 -2.20 -8.70
N SER A 174 49.16 -0.99 -8.80
CA SER A 174 48.36 0.24 -8.86
C SER A 174 47.43 0.27 -10.09
N MET A 175 47.93 -0.17 -11.26
CA MET A 175 47.14 -0.25 -12.48
C MET A 175 46.01 -1.27 -12.36
N ARG A 176 46.28 -2.45 -11.77
CA ARG A 176 45.25 -3.47 -11.49
C ARG A 176 44.16 -2.93 -10.58
N LYS A 177 44.53 -2.22 -9.50
CA LYS A 177 43.56 -1.58 -8.60
C LYS A 177 42.68 -0.57 -9.35
N GLN A 178 43.27 0.25 -10.22
CA GLN A 178 42.54 1.20 -11.05
C GLN A 178 41.61 0.50 -12.06
N GLN A 179 42.09 -0.55 -12.73
CA GLN A 179 41.30 -1.36 -13.65
C GLN A 179 40.08 -1.97 -12.94
N LYS A 180 40.28 -2.50 -11.73
CA LYS A 180 39.17 -3.04 -10.92
C LYS A 180 38.13 -1.97 -10.61
N LYS A 181 38.55 -0.77 -10.21
CA LYS A 181 37.64 0.35 -9.98
C LYS A 181 36.81 0.70 -11.22
N TYR A 182 37.44 0.79 -12.39
CA TYR A 182 36.70 1.02 -13.64
C TYR A 182 35.73 -0.11 -13.99
N PHE A 183 36.12 -1.36 -13.74
CA PHE A 183 35.25 -2.51 -13.93
C PHE A 183 34.00 -2.43 -13.04
N ASP A 184 34.19 -2.14 -11.74
CA ASP A 184 33.10 -1.99 -10.77
C ASP A 184 32.16 -0.83 -11.17
N ASP A 185 32.71 0.31 -11.63
CA ASP A 185 31.93 1.45 -12.14
C ASP A 185 31.11 1.08 -13.39
N VAL A 186 31.71 0.34 -14.33
CA VAL A 186 31.00 -0.14 -15.54
C VAL A 186 29.88 -1.11 -15.15
N GLU A 187 30.12 -2.01 -14.20
CA GLU A 187 29.12 -2.95 -13.73
C GLU A 187 27.97 -2.25 -12.99
N LEU A 188 28.26 -1.21 -12.21
CA LEU A 188 27.24 -0.33 -11.63
C LEU A 188 26.41 0.37 -12.72
N LYS A 189 27.06 0.99 -13.70
CA LYS A 189 26.36 1.66 -14.81
C LYS A 189 25.50 0.70 -15.62
N LYS A 190 25.95 -0.53 -15.82
CA LYS A 190 25.16 -1.58 -16.47
C LYS A 190 23.88 -1.91 -15.67
N ARG A 191 23.97 -1.96 -14.34
CA ARG A 191 22.79 -2.14 -13.47
C ARG A 191 21.84 -0.97 -13.57
N GLU A 192 22.33 0.26 -13.47
CA GLU A 192 21.51 1.48 -13.63
C GLU A 192 20.79 1.51 -14.98
N LEU A 193 21.49 1.19 -16.08
CA LEU A 193 20.89 1.12 -17.41
C LEU A 193 19.79 0.05 -17.52
N ASN A 194 19.94 -1.09 -16.83
CA ASN A 194 18.90 -2.12 -16.81
C ASN A 194 17.64 -1.67 -16.06
N GLU A 195 17.78 -0.92 -14.97
CA GLU A 195 16.64 -0.33 -14.26
C GLU A 195 15.92 0.72 -15.13
N ILE A 196 16.67 1.61 -15.79
CA ILE A 196 16.09 2.58 -16.73
C ILE A 196 15.36 1.88 -17.87
N ARG A 197 15.95 0.82 -18.44
CA ARG A 197 15.33 0.01 -19.49
C ARG A 197 13.98 -0.55 -19.02
N LYS A 198 13.95 -1.16 -17.84
CA LYS A 198 12.73 -1.73 -17.25
C LYS A 198 11.65 -0.66 -17.06
N TYR A 199 12.02 0.52 -16.57
CA TYR A 199 11.12 1.66 -16.43
C TYR A 199 10.56 2.15 -17.77
N ILE A 200 11.40 2.23 -18.81
CA ILE A 200 10.95 2.57 -20.17
C ILE A 200 9.99 1.51 -20.73
N GLU A 201 10.24 0.23 -20.45
CA GLU A 201 9.35 -0.87 -20.84
C GLU A 201 7.97 -0.77 -20.17
N GLU A 202 7.93 -0.43 -18.87
CA GLU A 202 6.70 -0.16 -18.13
C GLU A 202 5.93 1.04 -18.72
N LEU A 203 6.62 2.16 -18.98
CA LEU A 203 6.02 3.34 -19.62
C LEU A 203 5.50 3.02 -21.04
N SER A 204 6.23 2.21 -21.80
CA SER A 204 5.82 1.81 -23.15
C SER A 204 4.56 0.94 -23.12
N GLN A 205 4.42 0.05 -22.13
CA GLN A 205 3.19 -0.72 -21.91
C GLN A 205 2.02 0.18 -21.50
N ASP A 206 2.23 1.13 -20.59
CA ASP A 206 1.18 2.08 -20.19
C ASP A 206 0.72 2.90 -21.39
N LEU A 207 1.66 3.43 -22.19
CA LEU A 207 1.35 4.20 -23.39
C LEU A 207 0.58 3.37 -24.42
N ALA A 208 0.94 2.10 -24.62
CA ALA A 208 0.17 1.19 -25.47
C ALA A 208 -1.25 0.93 -24.93
N SER A 209 -1.44 0.89 -23.61
CA SER A 209 -2.75 0.77 -22.99
C SER A 209 -3.60 2.03 -23.18
N LYS A 210 -2.98 3.22 -23.05
CA LYS A 210 -3.61 4.52 -23.29
C LYS A 210 -3.99 4.71 -24.74
N ASP A 211 -3.15 4.30 -25.69
CA ASP A 211 -3.46 4.30 -27.12
C ASP A 211 -4.70 3.43 -27.43
N LYS A 212 -4.83 2.25 -26.80
CA LYS A 212 -6.04 1.42 -26.93
C LYS A 212 -7.28 2.12 -26.37
N GLN A 213 -7.19 2.75 -25.20
CA GLN A 213 -8.29 3.53 -24.63
C GLN A 213 -8.67 4.71 -25.52
N LEU A 214 -7.68 5.43 -26.05
CA LEU A 214 -7.88 6.55 -26.96
C LEU A 214 -8.63 6.10 -28.22
N LYS A 215 -8.23 4.97 -28.82
CA LYS A 215 -8.93 4.38 -29.97
C LYS A 215 -10.39 4.05 -29.64
N PHE A 216 -10.67 3.53 -28.45
CA PHE A 216 -12.05 3.25 -28.01
C PHE A 216 -12.88 4.53 -27.85
N VAL A 217 -12.30 5.56 -27.22
CA VAL A 217 -12.95 6.86 -27.07
C VAL A 217 -13.19 7.52 -28.42
N GLN A 218 -12.20 7.50 -29.32
CA GLN A 218 -12.34 7.99 -30.69
C GLN A 218 -13.48 7.28 -31.42
N GLN A 219 -13.57 5.95 -31.32
CA GLN A 219 -14.67 5.20 -31.92
C GLN A 219 -16.04 5.59 -31.33
N SER A 220 -16.12 5.76 -30.01
CA SER A 220 -17.37 6.21 -29.36
C SER A 220 -17.77 7.62 -29.78
N ILE A 221 -16.82 8.54 -29.94
CA ILE A 221 -17.06 9.90 -30.44
C ILE A 221 -17.54 9.85 -31.90
N GLU A 222 -16.91 9.05 -32.74
CA GLU A 222 -17.32 8.82 -34.13
C GLU A 222 -18.77 8.34 -34.20
N ASP A 223 -19.14 7.37 -33.37
CA ASP A 223 -20.49 6.83 -33.33
C ASP A 223 -21.51 7.84 -32.78
N CYS A 224 -21.16 8.59 -31.74
CA CYS A 224 -21.96 9.71 -31.23
C CYS A 224 -22.16 10.81 -32.30
N SER A 225 -21.13 11.08 -33.11
CA SER A 225 -21.19 12.04 -34.21
C SER A 225 -22.18 11.58 -35.29
N LYS A 226 -22.16 10.29 -35.66
CA LYS A 226 -23.14 9.71 -36.59
C LYS A 226 -24.56 9.82 -36.06
N GLU A 227 -24.78 9.53 -34.77
CA GLU A 227 -26.09 9.66 -34.12
C GLU A 227 -26.58 11.11 -34.12
N PHE A 228 -25.71 12.06 -33.77
CA PHE A 228 -26.01 13.49 -33.84
C PHE A 228 -26.41 13.93 -35.26
N GLN A 229 -25.72 13.46 -36.29
CA GLN A 229 -26.07 13.74 -37.68
C GLN A 229 -27.43 13.15 -38.07
N TRP A 230 -27.77 11.96 -37.59
CA TRP A 230 -29.09 11.36 -37.80
C TRP A 230 -30.19 12.18 -37.11
N LYS A 231 -29.99 12.56 -35.84
CA LYS A 231 -30.91 13.43 -35.09
C LYS A 231 -31.10 14.79 -35.75
N LYS A 232 -30.04 15.38 -36.29
CA LYS A 232 -30.11 16.61 -37.08
C LYS A 232 -31.00 16.48 -38.32
N LYS A 233 -30.92 15.35 -39.04
CA LYS A 233 -31.80 15.06 -40.18
C LYS A 233 -33.26 14.86 -39.75
N GLU A 234 -33.50 14.16 -38.64
CA GLU A 234 -34.83 13.96 -38.07
C GLU A 234 -35.48 15.31 -37.71
N LEU A 235 -34.71 16.20 -37.08
CA LEU A 235 -35.15 17.54 -36.71
C LEU A 235 -35.49 18.40 -37.94
N SER A 236 -34.71 18.30 -39.01
CA SER A 236 -35.02 18.92 -40.31
C SER A 236 -36.34 18.43 -40.93
N SER A 237 -36.66 17.14 -40.77
CA SER A 237 -37.95 16.60 -41.22
C SER A 237 -39.11 17.13 -40.37
N ILE A 238 -38.93 17.21 -39.05
CA ILE A 238 -39.94 17.78 -38.13
C ILE A 238 -40.19 19.26 -38.46
N GLU A 239 -39.14 20.06 -38.67
CA GLU A 239 -39.26 21.45 -39.09
C GLU A 239 -40.11 21.61 -40.37
N LYS A 240 -39.94 20.73 -41.36
CA LYS A 240 -40.77 20.73 -42.57
C LYS A 240 -42.24 20.42 -42.27
N THR A 241 -42.52 19.45 -41.40
CA THR A 241 -43.90 19.12 -41.02
C THR A 241 -44.59 20.24 -40.22
N ILE A 242 -43.85 20.95 -39.35
CA ILE A 242 -44.36 22.12 -38.63
C ILE A 242 -44.69 23.26 -39.61
N ALA A 243 -43.88 23.45 -40.64
CA ALA A 243 -44.13 24.43 -41.69
C ALA A 243 -45.41 24.10 -42.50
N GLU A 244 -45.70 22.82 -42.73
CA GLU A 244 -46.95 22.37 -43.37
C GLU A 244 -48.17 22.56 -42.46
N CYS A 245 -48.06 22.20 -41.18
CA CYS A 245 -49.10 22.45 -40.18
C CYS A 245 -49.41 23.96 -40.05
N SER A 246 -48.38 24.80 -40.11
CA SER A 246 -48.54 26.26 -40.12
C SER A 246 -49.34 26.76 -41.33
N LYS A 247 -49.14 26.18 -42.51
CA LYS A 247 -49.93 26.51 -43.72
C LYS A 247 -51.39 26.08 -43.60
N GLU A 248 -51.66 24.95 -42.97
CA GLU A 248 -53.03 24.44 -42.76
C GLU A 248 -53.82 25.30 -41.76
N VAL A 249 -53.17 25.77 -40.70
CA VAL A 249 -53.76 26.73 -39.74
C VAL A 249 -54.17 28.03 -40.45
N GLU A 250 -53.37 28.52 -41.39
CA GLU A 250 -53.69 29.72 -42.18
C GLU A 250 -54.93 29.51 -43.08
N LEU A 251 -55.09 28.32 -43.67
CA LEU A 251 -56.28 27.97 -44.45
C LEU A 251 -57.55 27.92 -43.59
N LYS A 252 -57.47 27.34 -42.38
CA LYS A 252 -58.61 27.32 -41.44
C LYS A 252 -58.96 28.71 -40.92
N LYS A 253 -57.97 29.60 -40.75
CA LYS A 253 -58.18 31.01 -40.42
C LYS A 253 -58.95 31.76 -41.51
N ASN A 254 -58.69 31.44 -42.78
CA ASN A 254 -59.41 32.03 -43.91
C ASN A 254 -60.85 31.53 -44.06
N GLN A 255 -61.16 30.29 -43.64
CA GLN A 255 -62.55 29.78 -43.61
C GLN A 255 -63.40 30.45 -42.51
N LEU A 256 -62.79 30.81 -41.37
CA LEU A 256 -63.48 31.51 -40.27
C LEU A 256 -63.96 32.92 -40.67
N ASN A 257 -63.26 33.59 -41.58
CA ASN A 257 -63.65 34.91 -42.08
C ASN A 257 -64.92 34.89 -42.96
N LEU A 258 -65.29 33.73 -43.53
CA LEU A 258 -66.49 33.59 -44.37
C LEU A 258 -67.77 33.48 -43.52
N VAL A 259 -67.70 32.83 -42.35
CA VAL A 259 -68.81 32.69 -41.38
C VAL A 259 -69.16 34.02 -40.71
N GLN A 260 -68.18 34.93 -40.58
CA GLN A 260 -68.39 36.29 -40.04
C GLN A 260 -69.24 37.18 -40.99
N HIS A 261 -69.24 36.89 -42.29
CA HIS A 261 -70.01 37.66 -43.29
C HIS A 261 -71.50 37.28 -43.33
N GLU A 262 -71.87 36.06 -42.91
CA GLU A 262 -73.27 35.61 -42.85
C GLU A 262 -74.03 36.13 -41.61
N SER A 263 -73.32 36.37 -40.49
CA SER A 263 -73.90 36.92 -39.26
C SER A 263 -74.36 38.39 -39.40
N ASN A 264 -73.78 39.16 -40.32
CA ASN A 264 -74.10 40.57 -40.52
C ASN A 264 -75.41 40.79 -41.33
N LEU A 265 -75.94 39.76 -42.00
CA LEU A 265 -77.16 39.85 -42.82
C LEU A 265 -78.46 39.75 -41.98
N VAL A 266 -78.39 39.23 -40.76
CA VAL A 266 -79.55 39.00 -39.87
C VAL A 266 -79.76 40.17 -38.88
N GLN A 267 -78.76 41.01 -38.66
CA GLN A 267 -78.83 42.13 -37.71
C GLN A 267 -79.62 43.36 -38.24
N THR A 268 -79.81 43.48 -39.55
CA THR A 268 -80.54 44.61 -40.18
C THR A 268 -82.07 44.42 -40.17
N ARG A 269 -82.59 43.22 -39.86
CA ARG A 269 -84.03 42.92 -39.94
C ARG A 269 -84.81 43.06 -38.61
N THR A 270 -84.12 43.21 -37.48
CA THR A 270 -84.75 43.18 -36.14
C THR A 270 -85.00 44.57 -35.52
N ILE A 271 -84.51 45.66 -36.12
CA ILE A 271 -84.69 47.04 -35.61
C ILE A 271 -86.00 47.70 -36.11
N GLY A 272 -86.72 47.08 -37.05
CA GLY A 272 -87.97 47.65 -37.60
C GLY A 272 -89.23 47.48 -36.75
N TYR A 273 -89.35 46.40 -35.98
CA TYR A 273 -90.61 46.06 -35.27
C TYR A 273 -90.66 46.48 -33.80
N LEU A 274 -89.59 47.09 -33.28
CA LEU A 274 -89.47 47.48 -31.86
C LEU A 274 -89.61 48.99 -31.64
N LYS A 275 -90.50 49.64 -32.42
CA LYS A 275 -90.91 51.04 -32.25
C LYS A 275 -92.43 51.29 -32.18
N GLU A 276 -93.26 50.25 -32.16
CA GLU A 276 -94.74 50.40 -32.03
C GLU A 276 -95.35 49.83 -30.73
N PHE A 277 -94.60 49.08 -29.91
CA PHE A 277 -95.16 48.39 -28.74
C PHE A 277 -94.78 48.99 -27.37
N LYS A 278 -94.10 50.15 -27.32
CA LYS A 278 -93.61 50.77 -26.06
C LYS A 278 -94.32 52.07 -25.62
N GLU A 279 -95.43 52.45 -26.27
CA GLU A 279 -96.27 53.58 -25.81
C GLU A 279 -97.72 53.20 -25.45
N LYS A 280 -98.19 52.00 -25.80
CA LYS A 280 -99.48 51.46 -25.29
C LYS A 280 -99.39 50.77 -23.92
N GLU A 281 -98.18 50.72 -23.34
CA GLU A 281 -97.95 50.47 -21.91
C GLU A 281 -98.31 51.71 -21.04
N LYS A 282 -98.58 52.89 -21.64
CA LYS A 282 -99.22 54.05 -20.99
C LYS A 282 -100.76 54.01 -21.01
N HIS A 283 -101.37 53.03 -21.67
CA HIS A 283 -102.83 52.93 -21.81
C HIS A 283 -103.49 52.00 -20.79
N PHE A 284 -102.74 51.30 -19.92
CA PHE A 284 -103.30 50.59 -18.75
C PHE A 284 -103.20 51.41 -17.45
N ASP A 285 -102.72 52.65 -17.55
CA ASP A 285 -103.20 53.75 -16.69
C ASP A 285 -104.69 54.08 -16.95
N SER A 286 -105.33 53.43 -17.96
CA SER A 286 -106.75 53.57 -18.35
C SER A 286 -107.73 53.68 -17.18
N LEU A 287 -107.56 52.86 -16.17
CA LEU A 287 -108.67 52.57 -15.27
C LEU A 287 -108.49 53.19 -13.89
N LYS A 288 -107.42 53.98 -13.72
CA LYS A 288 -107.22 54.82 -12.52
C LYS A 288 -107.75 56.25 -12.71
N LYS A 289 -107.76 56.81 -13.94
CA LYS A 289 -108.32 58.16 -14.21
C LYS A 289 -109.76 58.16 -14.76
N GLY A 290 -110.31 57.02 -15.16
CA GLY A 290 -111.75 56.87 -15.40
C GLY A 290 -112.63 57.07 -14.13
N LEU A 291 -112.01 57.13 -12.94
CA LEU A 291 -112.67 57.56 -11.71
C LEU A 291 -112.74 59.10 -11.60
N GLU A 292 -111.91 59.82 -12.35
CA GLU A 292 -111.81 61.28 -12.37
C GLU A 292 -112.70 61.91 -13.46
N ASP A 293 -113.04 61.17 -14.52
CA ASP A 293 -114.07 61.58 -15.49
C ASP A 293 -115.49 61.56 -14.91
N ARG A 294 -115.68 60.88 -13.77
CA ARG A 294 -116.91 61.01 -12.96
C ARG A 294 -116.84 62.13 -11.92
N SER A 295 -115.72 62.87 -11.86
CA SER A 295 -115.47 63.91 -10.84
C SER A 295 -115.96 65.30 -11.25
N GLN A 296 -115.82 65.78 -12.50
CA GLN A 296 -116.21 67.17 -12.81
C GLN A 296 -116.86 67.46 -14.18
N ASP A 297 -117.62 66.49 -14.73
CA ASP A 297 -118.95 66.84 -15.30
C ASP A 297 -119.86 67.52 -14.23
N LEU A 298 -119.43 67.47 -12.95
CA LEU A 298 -119.91 68.23 -11.80
C LEU A 298 -119.33 69.67 -11.64
N GLU A 299 -118.27 70.12 -12.34
CA GLU A 299 -117.80 71.55 -12.26
C GLU A 299 -118.38 72.44 -13.36
N VAL A 300 -118.94 71.87 -14.44
CA VAL A 300 -119.75 72.65 -15.37
C VAL A 300 -121.09 73.04 -14.73
N LYS A 301 -121.55 72.30 -13.71
CA LYS A 301 -122.72 72.64 -12.87
C LYS A 301 -122.37 73.46 -11.62
N GLU A 302 -121.14 73.35 -11.11
CA GLU A 302 -120.53 74.33 -10.18
C GLU A 302 -120.41 75.74 -10.81
N ARG A 303 -120.60 75.86 -12.13
CA ARG A 303 -120.52 77.14 -12.87
C ARG A 303 -121.78 78.03 -12.83
N GLU A 304 -122.89 77.58 -12.25
CA GLU A 304 -124.12 78.40 -12.12
C GLU A 304 -124.65 78.53 -10.67
N PHE A 305 -124.31 77.59 -9.78
CA PHE A 305 -124.93 77.46 -8.45
C PHE A 305 -124.02 77.77 -7.26
N GLU A 306 -122.92 78.49 -7.48
CA GLU A 306 -122.54 79.52 -6.50
C GLU A 306 -123.42 80.76 -6.66
N GLU A 307 -123.90 81.13 -7.85
CA GLU A 307 -124.25 82.54 -8.01
C GLU A 307 -125.43 82.97 -7.11
N ARG A 308 -126.28 82.03 -6.72
CA ARG A 308 -127.14 82.28 -5.58
C ARG A 308 -127.37 81.04 -4.73
N VAL A 309 -126.46 80.84 -3.79
CA VAL A 309 -126.95 80.76 -2.40
C VAL A 309 -127.61 79.40 -2.07
N LYS A 310 -127.29 78.86 -0.91
CA LYS A 310 -128.13 79.10 0.26
C LYS A 310 -129.67 79.23 0.09
N GLU A 311 -130.31 78.67 -0.93
CA GLU A 311 -131.76 78.55 -0.89
C GLU A 311 -132.11 77.26 -0.13
N PHE A 312 -131.55 76.09 -0.47
CA PHE A 312 -132.26 74.87 -0.08
C PHE A 312 -131.45 73.62 0.26
N GLU A 313 -130.55 73.78 1.24
CA GLU A 313 -130.33 72.88 2.39
C GLU A 313 -131.62 72.31 3.07
N LEU A 314 -132.78 72.28 2.41
CA LEU A 314 -134.06 71.89 3.03
C LEU A 314 -134.73 70.68 2.38
N ARG A 315 -133.99 69.76 1.75
CA ARG A 315 -134.64 68.50 1.35
C ARG A 315 -134.11 67.22 1.96
N GLU A 316 -132.98 66.65 1.61
CA GLU A 316 -132.89 65.18 1.81
C GLU A 316 -131.47 64.74 2.14
N LYS A 317 -131.06 64.59 3.41
CA LYS A 317 -131.82 64.13 4.58
C LYS A 317 -132.38 62.70 4.55
N GLU A 318 -132.14 61.88 3.52
CA GLU A 318 -132.64 60.49 3.60
C GLU A 318 -131.65 59.37 3.21
N PHE A 319 -130.74 59.54 2.25
CA PHE A 319 -130.00 58.37 1.73
C PHE A 319 -128.64 58.06 2.34
N ASP A 320 -127.94 59.06 2.88
CA ASP A 320 -126.60 58.88 3.48
C ASP A 320 -126.60 58.24 4.88
N SER A 321 -127.75 57.83 5.42
CA SER A 321 -127.81 57.06 6.66
C SER A 321 -127.68 55.53 6.49
N ILE A 322 -127.85 54.95 5.28
CA ILE A 322 -128.12 53.50 5.15
C ILE A 322 -126.92 52.64 4.72
N ARG A 323 -126.04 53.08 3.80
CA ARG A 323 -125.00 52.19 3.21
C ARG A 323 -123.73 52.06 4.07
N LYS A 324 -123.34 53.14 4.73
CA LYS A 324 -122.15 53.19 5.60
C LYS A 324 -122.36 52.46 6.94
N ALA A 325 -123.58 52.05 7.23
CA ALA A 325 -123.92 51.22 8.39
C ALA A 325 -123.70 49.71 8.17
N VAL A 326 -123.37 49.20 6.97
CA VAL A 326 -123.46 47.76 6.65
C VAL A 326 -122.11 47.02 6.60
N GLU A 327 -121.00 47.66 6.23
CA GLU A 327 -119.70 46.96 6.08
C GLU A 327 -118.77 47.14 7.29
N ASP A 328 -118.79 48.29 7.93
CA ASP A 328 -118.29 48.39 9.30
C ASP A 328 -119.13 47.52 10.24
N HIS A 329 -120.38 47.20 9.86
CA HIS A 329 -121.19 46.18 10.51
C HIS A 329 -120.77 44.74 10.16
N SER A 330 -120.04 44.42 9.09
CA SER A 330 -119.69 43.02 8.73
C SER A 330 -118.41 42.49 9.39
N LYS A 331 -117.38 43.33 9.53
CA LYS A 331 -116.17 43.00 10.30
C LYS A 331 -116.40 43.14 11.82
N ASN A 332 -117.39 43.95 12.21
CA ASN A 332 -117.92 43.97 13.57
C ASN A 332 -118.94 42.81 13.80
N LEU A 333 -119.65 42.34 12.76
CA LEU A 333 -120.48 41.11 12.80
C LEU A 333 -119.62 39.87 13.03
N LEU A 334 -118.47 39.69 12.38
CA LEU A 334 -117.65 38.49 12.60
C LEU A 334 -117.09 38.40 14.03
N LEU A 335 -116.96 39.53 14.74
CA LEU A 335 -116.64 39.58 16.17
C LEU A 335 -117.91 39.44 17.05
N GLN A 336 -119.07 39.98 16.67
CA GLN A 336 -120.35 39.81 17.39
C GLN A 336 -120.98 38.41 17.22
N PHE A 337 -120.79 37.76 16.08
CA PHE A 337 -121.36 36.45 15.75
C PHE A 337 -120.61 35.34 16.51
N PHE A 338 -119.27 35.47 16.64
CA PHE A 338 -118.45 34.66 17.54
C PHE A 338 -118.89 34.81 19.01
N ASP A 339 -119.22 36.03 19.43
CA ASP A 339 -119.69 36.36 20.78
C ASP A 339 -121.12 35.87 21.09
N THR A 340 -121.96 35.70 20.06
CA THR A 340 -123.35 35.25 20.17
C THR A 340 -123.44 33.73 20.25
N VAL A 341 -122.67 32.99 19.44
CA VAL A 341 -122.58 31.52 19.55
C VAL A 341 -122.00 31.11 20.91
N LYS A 342 -121.08 31.89 21.48
CA LYS A 342 -120.52 31.67 22.82
C LYS A 342 -121.50 31.94 23.98
N ARG A 343 -122.55 32.75 23.76
CA ARG A 343 -123.59 33.08 24.76
C ARG A 343 -124.86 32.22 24.66
N ALA A 344 -125.02 31.41 23.60
CA ALA A 344 -126.21 30.58 23.43
C ALA A 344 -126.30 29.50 24.52
N ARG A 345 -127.53 29.21 24.99
CA ARG A 345 -127.77 28.18 26.03
C ARG A 345 -127.36 26.77 25.58
N ASP A 346 -127.54 26.48 24.29
CA ASP A 346 -127.09 25.24 23.66
C ASP A 346 -126.62 25.55 22.23
N PRO A 347 -125.36 25.97 22.04
CA PRO A 347 -124.84 26.37 20.74
C PRO A 347 -124.78 25.22 19.74
N ALA A 348 -124.67 23.98 20.23
CA ALA A 348 -124.63 22.79 19.41
C ALA A 348 -126.00 22.50 18.78
N LEU A 349 -127.10 22.57 19.53
CA LEU A 349 -128.42 22.34 18.93
C LEU A 349 -128.80 23.41 17.90
N LEU A 350 -128.43 24.68 18.15
CA LEU A 350 -128.72 25.80 17.25
C LEU A 350 -128.06 25.64 15.88
N VAL A 351 -126.76 25.31 15.87
CA VAL A 351 -126.03 25.10 14.62
C VAL A 351 -126.55 23.86 13.90
N LEU A 352 -126.96 22.81 14.64
CA LEU A 352 -127.48 21.58 14.05
C LEU A 352 -128.80 21.80 13.30
N HIS A 353 -129.70 22.63 13.84
CA HIS A 353 -130.93 22.98 13.13
C HIS A 353 -130.65 23.76 11.84
N ALA A 354 -129.60 24.58 11.79
CA ALA A 354 -129.21 25.30 10.57
C ALA A 354 -128.63 24.35 9.49
N MET A 355 -128.23 23.12 9.86
CA MET A 355 -127.69 22.13 8.92
C MET A 355 -128.76 21.47 8.04
N SER A 356 -130.04 21.61 8.36
CA SER A 356 -131.12 21.09 7.51
C SER A 356 -131.15 21.73 6.11
N GLY A 357 -130.56 22.93 5.94
CA GLY A 357 -130.49 23.64 4.67
C GLY A 357 -129.31 23.25 3.75
N PHE A 358 -128.35 22.44 4.23
CA PHE A 358 -127.15 22.09 3.45
C PHE A 358 -127.45 21.28 2.18
N TYR A 359 -128.53 20.49 2.24
CA TYR A 359 -129.11 19.78 1.11
C TYR A 359 -130.57 20.24 0.91
N PRO A 360 -130.81 21.30 0.11
CA PRO A 360 -132.16 21.77 -0.20
C PRO A 360 -133.00 20.66 -0.86
N PRO A 361 -134.31 20.53 -0.53
CA PRO A 361 -135.11 19.35 -0.91
C PRO A 361 -135.44 19.21 -2.41
N HIS A 362 -135.23 20.22 -3.27
CA HIS A 362 -135.58 20.16 -4.70
C HIS A 362 -134.56 20.90 -5.59
N SER A 363 -133.74 20.16 -6.34
CA SER A 363 -132.96 20.76 -7.43
C SER A 363 -132.87 19.77 -8.56
N ARG A 364 -133.53 20.08 -9.67
CA ARG A 364 -133.35 19.34 -10.92
C ARG A 364 -131.90 19.52 -11.35
N GLU A 365 -131.26 18.41 -11.69
CA GLU A 365 -129.88 18.31 -12.13
C GLU A 365 -129.74 19.09 -13.45
N GLY A 366 -129.45 20.40 -13.39
CA GLY A 366 -129.37 21.26 -14.58
C GLY A 366 -129.39 22.78 -14.42
N ASP A 367 -129.85 23.40 -13.32
CA ASP A 367 -129.89 24.87 -13.23
C ASP A 367 -129.28 25.45 -11.93
N LEU A 368 -128.31 26.35 -12.12
CA LEU A 368 -127.75 27.34 -11.17
C LEU A 368 -126.96 26.79 -9.95
N GLU A 369 -125.77 26.26 -10.26
CA GLU A 369 -124.70 25.82 -9.34
C GLU A 369 -124.24 26.89 -8.31
N PHE A 370 -124.53 28.17 -8.56
CA PHE A 370 -124.03 29.31 -7.78
C PHE A 370 -124.76 29.51 -6.43
N ASP A 371 -126.06 29.24 -6.36
CA ASP A 371 -126.89 29.52 -5.15
C ASP A 371 -126.66 28.45 -4.06
N VAL A 372 -126.50 27.20 -4.50
CA VAL A 372 -126.17 26.07 -3.63
C VAL A 372 -124.77 26.21 -3.03
N SER A 373 -123.82 26.82 -3.77
CA SER A 373 -122.46 27.07 -3.31
C SER A 373 -122.38 28.08 -2.15
N ILE A 374 -123.27 29.10 -2.15
CA ILE A 374 -123.38 30.13 -1.10
C ILE A 374 -123.97 29.52 0.18
N ILE A 375 -125.01 28.69 0.04
CA ILE A 375 -125.64 27.99 1.18
C ILE A 375 -124.65 27.05 1.85
N ARG A 376 -123.93 26.23 1.07
CA ARG A 376 -122.92 25.30 1.60
C ARG A 376 -121.77 26.04 2.31
N ARG A 377 -121.28 27.14 1.74
CA ARG A 377 -120.27 27.99 2.40
C ARG A 377 -120.80 28.61 3.70
N SER A 378 -122.06 29.02 3.75
CA SER A 378 -122.68 29.57 4.96
C SER A 378 -122.82 28.53 6.07
N CYS A 379 -123.21 27.29 5.73
CA CYS A 379 -123.27 26.18 6.69
C CYS A 379 -121.87 25.74 7.18
N ILE A 380 -120.88 25.69 6.29
CA ILE A 380 -119.48 25.39 6.65
C ILE A 380 -118.96 26.43 7.63
N LEU A 381 -119.19 27.72 7.37
CA LEU A 381 -118.81 28.80 8.30
C LEU A 381 -119.48 28.63 9.68
N LEU A 382 -120.76 28.23 9.76
CA LEU A 382 -121.42 27.97 11.05
C LEU A 382 -120.83 26.78 11.81
N LEU A 383 -120.48 25.70 11.10
CA LEU A 383 -119.80 24.54 11.69
C LEU A 383 -118.36 24.86 12.13
N GLU A 384 -117.66 25.73 11.41
CA GLU A 384 -116.35 26.27 11.80
C GLU A 384 -116.45 27.11 13.08
N GLN A 385 -117.46 27.98 13.19
CA GLN A 385 -117.72 28.76 14.40
C GLN A 385 -117.98 27.84 15.60
N LEU A 386 -118.81 26.80 15.44
CA LEU A 386 -119.08 25.83 16.51
C LEU A 386 -117.82 25.05 16.92
N SER A 387 -117.00 24.65 15.94
CA SER A 387 -115.73 23.94 16.18
C SER A 387 -114.72 24.82 16.92
N THR A 388 -114.77 26.14 16.73
CA THR A 388 -113.90 27.10 17.43
C THR A 388 -114.41 27.45 18.83
N VAL A 389 -115.73 27.44 19.05
CA VAL A 389 -116.34 27.67 20.37
C VAL A 389 -116.30 26.42 21.27
N ALA A 390 -116.32 25.22 20.68
CA ALA A 390 -116.18 23.90 21.32
C ALA A 390 -117.02 23.68 22.62
N PRO A 391 -118.35 23.90 22.59
CA PRO A 391 -119.22 23.71 23.77
C PRO A 391 -119.32 22.24 24.21
N GLU A 392 -119.76 21.99 25.45
CA GLU A 392 -120.13 20.64 25.90
C GLU A 392 -121.42 20.19 25.22
N ILE A 393 -121.34 19.16 24.39
CA ILE A 393 -122.47 18.63 23.62
C ILE A 393 -123.13 17.52 24.44
N ASN A 394 -124.40 17.71 24.79
CA ASN A 394 -125.19 16.68 25.49
C ASN A 394 -125.47 15.47 24.56
N ALA A 395 -125.81 14.32 25.14
CA ALA A 395 -125.99 13.08 24.37
C ALA A 395 -127.14 13.17 23.35
N GLN A 396 -128.25 13.84 23.68
CA GLN A 396 -129.42 13.95 22.81
C GLN A 396 -129.13 14.75 21.53
N VAL A 397 -128.40 15.86 21.63
CA VAL A 397 -127.98 16.67 20.48
C VAL A 397 -126.97 15.91 19.62
N ARG A 398 -126.09 15.14 20.25
CA ARG A 398 -125.12 14.30 19.55
C ARG A 398 -125.80 13.18 18.76
N ASP A 399 -126.84 12.55 19.31
CA ASP A 399 -127.62 11.51 18.63
C ASP A 399 -128.42 12.08 17.44
N GLU A 400 -128.94 13.30 17.57
CA GLU A 400 -129.63 13.95 16.44
C GLU A 400 -128.65 14.38 15.35
N ALA A 401 -127.45 14.83 15.74
CA ALA A 401 -126.37 15.12 14.79
C ALA A 401 -125.86 13.85 14.08
N MET A 402 -125.88 12.70 14.77
CA MET A 402 -125.58 11.39 14.20
C MET A 402 -126.56 11.01 13.09
N LYS A 403 -127.87 11.29 13.26
CA LYS A 403 -128.88 11.08 12.22
C LYS A 403 -128.61 11.97 11.00
N VAL A 404 -128.36 13.26 11.20
CA VAL A 404 -128.05 14.21 10.11
C VAL A 404 -126.78 13.80 9.36
N ALA A 405 -125.73 13.36 10.07
CA ALA A 405 -124.51 12.85 9.45
C ALA A 405 -124.78 11.58 8.62
N GLY A 406 -125.61 10.67 9.12
CA GLY A 406 -126.05 9.49 8.35
C GLY A 406 -126.81 9.84 7.07
N GLU A 407 -127.63 10.89 7.09
CA GLU A 407 -128.35 11.38 5.89
C GLU A 407 -127.41 12.05 4.88
N TRP A 408 -126.49 12.90 5.35
CA TRP A 408 -125.52 13.57 4.48
C TRP A 408 -124.60 12.55 3.81
N LYS A 409 -124.16 11.52 4.54
CA LYS A 409 -123.34 10.43 3.99
C LYS A 409 -124.03 9.69 2.83
N LYS A 410 -125.35 9.48 2.91
CA LYS A 410 -126.13 8.84 1.82
C LYS A 410 -126.34 9.74 0.60
N LYS A 411 -126.38 11.06 0.80
CA LYS A 411 -126.61 12.05 -0.28
C LYS A 411 -125.32 12.49 -0.99
N MET A 412 -124.19 12.42 -0.29
CA MET A 412 -122.88 12.87 -0.77
C MET A 412 -122.34 11.96 -1.89
N ARG A 413 -121.96 12.57 -3.03
CA ARG A 413 -121.31 11.87 -4.16
C ARG A 413 -119.80 12.01 -4.08
N VAL A 414 -119.10 10.89 -3.93
CA VAL A 414 -117.62 10.84 -3.82
C VAL A 414 -116.99 10.95 -5.21
N ALA A 415 -117.01 12.15 -5.78
CA ALA A 415 -116.31 12.52 -7.01
C ALA A 415 -115.46 13.78 -6.74
N VAL A 416 -114.29 13.86 -7.38
CA VAL A 416 -113.24 14.90 -7.16
C VAL A 416 -113.79 16.34 -7.34
N GLU A 417 -114.93 16.49 -8.00
CA GLU A 417 -115.55 17.78 -8.36
C GLU A 417 -116.44 18.40 -7.24
N ASN A 418 -116.87 17.65 -6.21
CA ASN A 418 -117.81 18.13 -5.18
C ASN A 418 -117.16 18.46 -3.82
N SER A 419 -116.03 19.18 -3.83
CA SER A 419 -115.22 19.47 -2.64
C SER A 419 -115.96 20.14 -1.47
N LEU A 420 -116.99 20.97 -1.72
CA LEU A 420 -117.76 21.65 -0.67
C LEU A 420 -118.70 20.72 0.12
N GLU A 421 -119.23 19.67 -0.51
CA GLU A 421 -120.06 18.68 0.19
C GLU A 421 -119.22 17.84 1.15
N VAL A 422 -118.06 17.37 0.65
CA VAL A 422 -117.08 16.62 1.45
C VAL A 422 -116.56 17.48 2.60
N LEU A 423 -116.25 18.76 2.33
CA LEU A 423 -115.78 19.69 3.35
C LEU A 423 -116.84 19.96 4.43
N GLY A 424 -118.11 20.16 4.04
CA GLY A 424 -119.21 20.37 4.98
C GLY A 424 -119.50 19.14 5.84
N PHE A 425 -119.52 17.94 5.24
CA PHE A 425 -119.74 16.69 5.96
C PHE A 425 -118.66 16.45 7.03
N LEU A 426 -117.40 16.64 6.67
CA LEU A 426 -116.30 16.48 7.61
C LEU A 426 -116.37 17.55 8.74
N HIS A 427 -116.83 18.78 8.46
CA HIS A 427 -117.01 19.83 9.48
C HIS A 427 -118.16 19.52 10.44
N LEU A 428 -119.20 18.82 9.99
CA LEU A 428 -120.26 18.31 10.85
C LEU A 428 -119.73 17.25 11.82
N LEU A 429 -118.95 16.29 11.32
CA LEU A 429 -118.35 15.25 12.16
C LEU A 429 -117.40 15.81 13.21
N ALA A 430 -116.61 16.82 12.83
CA ALA A 430 -115.66 17.50 13.71
C ALA A 430 -116.38 18.30 14.79
N ALA A 431 -117.38 19.10 14.42
CA ALA A 431 -118.06 20.00 15.34
C ALA A 431 -118.87 19.24 16.43
N TYR A 432 -119.45 18.08 16.10
CA TYR A 432 -120.25 17.27 17.04
C TYR A 432 -119.52 16.07 17.65
N ARG A 433 -118.23 15.90 17.37
CA ARG A 433 -117.38 14.80 17.86
C ARG A 433 -117.94 13.41 17.52
N LEU A 434 -118.41 13.26 16.29
CA LEU A 434 -119.09 12.04 15.80
C LEU A 434 -118.15 11.07 15.09
N ALA A 435 -116.92 11.49 14.79
CA ALA A 435 -115.95 10.72 14.01
C ALA A 435 -115.72 9.26 14.48
N PRO A 436 -115.68 8.93 15.80
CA PRO A 436 -115.44 7.55 16.25
C PRO A 436 -116.54 6.54 15.87
N ALA A 437 -117.74 7.00 15.49
CA ALA A 437 -118.86 6.14 15.09
C ALA A 437 -118.83 5.76 13.60
N PHE A 438 -117.83 6.24 12.86
CA PHE A 438 -117.64 5.99 11.43
C PHE A 438 -116.34 5.22 11.17
N ASP A 439 -116.29 4.51 10.04
CA ASP A 439 -115.13 3.71 9.65
C ASP A 439 -113.90 4.59 9.37
N GLY A 440 -112.76 4.18 9.92
CA GLY A 440 -111.52 4.96 9.89
C GLY A 440 -110.92 5.10 8.50
N GLU A 441 -110.93 4.03 7.71
CA GLU A 441 -110.38 4.04 6.34
C GLU A 441 -111.25 4.88 5.38
N GLU A 442 -112.57 4.83 5.55
CA GLU A 442 -113.50 5.63 4.75
C GLU A 442 -113.34 7.14 5.00
N LEU A 443 -113.15 7.54 6.27
CA LEU A 443 -112.87 8.93 6.65
C LEU A 443 -111.56 9.46 6.07
N GLU A 444 -110.53 8.62 6.05
CA GLU A 444 -109.22 8.96 5.48
C GLU A 444 -109.31 9.19 3.96
N SER A 445 -110.12 8.38 3.25
CA SER A 445 -110.37 8.57 1.82
C SER A 445 -111.07 9.90 1.48
N LEU A 446 -112.00 10.35 2.33
CA LEU A 446 -112.69 11.64 2.17
C LEU A 446 -111.77 12.83 2.45
N LEU A 447 -110.84 12.69 3.40
CA LEU A 447 -109.80 13.68 3.70
C LEU A 447 -108.83 13.87 2.53
N CYS A 448 -108.49 12.81 1.79
CA CYS A 448 -107.66 12.90 0.57
C CYS A 448 -108.27 13.83 -0.50
N ILE A 449 -109.60 13.83 -0.66
CA ILE A 449 -110.30 14.65 -1.67
C ILE A 449 -110.19 16.15 -1.34
N VAL A 450 -110.26 16.51 -0.06
CA VAL A 450 -110.21 17.91 0.39
C VAL A 450 -108.81 18.36 0.81
N ALA A 451 -107.78 17.52 0.63
CA ALA A 451 -106.39 17.80 1.02
C ALA A 451 -105.80 19.04 0.33
N GLN A 452 -106.35 19.46 -0.82
CA GLN A 452 -105.94 20.68 -1.52
C GLN A 452 -106.66 21.95 -1.00
N HIS A 453 -107.66 21.82 -0.12
CA HIS A 453 -108.35 22.98 0.43
C HIS A 453 -107.50 23.64 1.51
N ARG A 454 -107.36 24.98 1.45
CA ARG A 454 -106.48 25.81 2.29
C ARG A 454 -106.68 25.69 3.82
N GLN A 455 -107.72 24.97 4.24
CA GLN A 455 -108.13 24.77 5.63
C GLN A 455 -107.85 23.37 6.18
N ALA A 456 -107.39 22.41 5.36
CA ALA A 456 -107.21 21.01 5.75
C ALA A 456 -106.30 20.74 6.98
N PRO A 457 -105.19 21.47 7.23
CA PRO A 457 -104.30 21.13 8.36
C PRO A 457 -104.90 21.39 9.75
N LYS A 458 -105.71 22.45 9.91
CA LYS A 458 -106.41 22.75 11.18
C LYS A 458 -107.57 21.78 11.45
N PHE A 459 -107.99 21.07 10.42
CA PHE A 459 -109.19 20.26 10.40
C PHE A 459 -108.94 18.79 10.77
N CYS A 460 -107.82 18.22 10.29
CA CYS A 460 -107.40 16.85 10.63
C CYS A 460 -107.12 16.65 12.13
N GLN A 461 -106.69 17.71 12.82
CA GLN A 461 -106.40 17.69 14.26
C GLN A 461 -107.66 17.53 15.12
N THR A 462 -108.78 18.15 14.73
CA THR A 462 -110.05 18.12 15.49
C THR A 462 -110.81 16.80 15.31
N LEU A 463 -110.60 16.09 14.20
CA LEU A 463 -111.24 14.80 13.88
C LEU A 463 -110.54 13.58 14.50
N GLY A 464 -109.44 13.77 15.24
CA GLY A 464 -108.75 12.69 15.97
C GLY A 464 -107.71 11.93 15.15
N PHE A 465 -107.35 12.39 13.95
CA PHE A 465 -106.33 11.79 13.09
C PHE A 465 -104.92 12.38 13.32
N GLY A 466 -104.77 13.29 14.29
CA GLY A 466 -103.57 14.10 14.53
C GLY A 466 -102.28 13.34 14.83
N ASP A 467 -102.36 12.08 15.28
CA ASP A 467 -101.18 11.24 15.60
C ASP A 467 -100.95 10.08 14.61
N LYS A 468 -101.79 9.96 13.58
CA LYS A 468 -101.63 8.98 12.50
C LYS A 468 -102.06 9.60 11.18
N VAL A 469 -101.25 10.51 10.64
CA VAL A 469 -101.21 10.67 9.18
C VAL A 469 -99.75 10.61 8.73
N PRO A 470 -99.22 9.40 8.48
CA PRO A 470 -98.06 9.24 7.63
C PRO A 470 -98.48 9.52 6.18
N GLY A 471 -97.80 10.47 5.52
CA GLY A 471 -97.63 10.55 4.06
C GLY A 471 -98.85 10.34 3.14
N LEU A 472 -99.43 11.43 2.63
CA LEU A 472 -100.40 11.38 1.53
C LEU A 472 -99.70 11.17 0.17
N GLN A 473 -99.48 9.92 -0.23
CA GLN A 473 -99.26 9.53 -1.63
C GLN A 473 -100.62 9.20 -2.27
N CYS A 474 -101.21 10.13 -3.02
CA CYS A 474 -102.31 9.81 -3.94
C CYS A 474 -101.72 9.50 -5.32
N SER A 475 -101.63 8.21 -5.65
CA SER A 475 -101.35 7.72 -7.00
C SER A 475 -102.58 7.90 -7.89
N ILE A 476 -102.52 8.83 -8.84
CA ILE A 476 -103.42 8.88 -9.99
C ILE A 476 -102.57 8.61 -11.24
N THR A 477 -102.79 7.45 -11.82
CA THR A 477 -102.28 6.99 -13.10
C THR A 477 -102.93 7.76 -14.26
N ALA A 478 -102.14 8.46 -15.10
CA ALA A 478 -102.30 8.55 -16.56
C ALA A 478 -101.33 9.59 -17.16
N GLU A 479 -100.48 9.11 -18.07
CA GLU A 479 -99.93 9.79 -19.26
C GLU A 479 -99.39 11.25 -19.17
N GLY A 480 -98.08 11.37 -19.43
CA GLY A 480 -97.55 12.45 -20.28
C GLY A 480 -97.00 13.71 -19.59
N ARG A 481 -95.71 13.96 -19.88
CA ARG A 481 -95.02 15.27 -19.90
C ARG A 481 -94.80 16.04 -18.57
N SER A 482 -93.55 15.93 -18.12
CA SER A 482 -92.56 17.02 -18.02
C SER A 482 -92.77 18.22 -17.07
N SER A 483 -91.73 18.36 -16.21
CA SER A 483 -91.13 19.62 -15.71
C SER A 483 -91.87 20.36 -14.58
N SER A 484 -91.27 20.91 -13.53
CA SER A 484 -89.88 21.05 -13.08
C SER A 484 -89.89 21.68 -11.68
N SER A 485 -88.78 21.54 -10.93
CA SER A 485 -88.18 22.54 -10.02
C SER A 485 -87.97 22.08 -8.57
N MET A 486 -86.69 21.95 -8.19
CA MET A 486 -86.12 22.55 -6.98
C MET A 486 -84.62 22.80 -7.22
N LEU A 487 -84.24 24.08 -7.25
CA LEU A 487 -83.35 24.80 -6.31
C LEU A 487 -81.85 24.48 -6.51
N VAL A 488 -81.06 25.45 -6.98
CA VAL A 488 -80.47 26.60 -6.25
C VAL A 488 -79.34 26.18 -5.31
N GLY A 489 -78.24 26.91 -5.43
CA GLY A 489 -76.99 26.76 -4.69
C GLY A 489 -75.83 27.15 -5.60
N THR A 490 -75.78 28.36 -6.18
CA THR A 490 -75.25 29.60 -5.58
C THR A 490 -74.00 29.43 -4.71
N SER A 491 -73.02 30.27 -5.08
CA SER A 491 -72.11 31.03 -4.22
C SER A 491 -70.86 30.35 -3.63
N ALA A 492 -69.72 30.95 -3.97
CA ALA A 492 -68.54 31.15 -3.12
C ALA A 492 -68.93 31.81 -1.76
N PRO A 493 -68.03 32.28 -0.87
CA PRO A 493 -66.58 32.13 -0.71
C PRO A 493 -66.18 31.88 0.79
N THR A 494 -64.92 32.17 1.11
CA THR A 494 -64.43 32.86 2.32
C THR A 494 -63.88 32.10 3.54
N ASN A 495 -62.62 32.47 3.81
CA ASN A 495 -62.08 32.94 5.09
C ASN A 495 -61.53 31.97 6.14
N GLN A 496 -60.20 32.02 6.22
CA GLN A 496 -59.38 32.30 7.42
C GLN A 496 -59.25 31.16 8.48
N PRO A 497 -58.41 31.30 9.53
CA PRO A 497 -56.94 31.28 9.47
C PRO A 497 -56.30 30.38 10.58
N VAL A 498 -55.00 30.06 10.41
CA VAL A 498 -53.85 30.11 11.38
C VAL A 498 -54.23 30.16 12.89
N PRO A 499 -53.62 29.39 13.83
CA PRO A 499 -52.18 29.52 14.13
C PRO A 499 -51.40 28.30 14.64
N GLY A 500 -50.06 28.41 14.59
CA GLY A 500 -49.04 27.44 15.04
C GLY A 500 -48.99 27.26 16.57
N PRO A 501 -47.81 27.22 17.25
CA PRO A 501 -46.44 27.36 16.76
C PRO A 501 -45.40 26.42 17.45
N MET A 502 -44.12 26.69 17.15
CA MET A 502 -43.00 26.81 18.10
C MET A 502 -42.06 25.61 18.41
N ASN A 503 -40.76 26.00 18.38
CA ASN A 503 -39.62 25.58 19.23
C ASN A 503 -38.77 24.39 18.74
N LEU A 504 -37.53 24.64 18.26
CA LEU A 504 -36.22 24.87 18.98
C LEU A 504 -35.39 23.55 19.00
N PRO A 505 -34.04 23.57 19.21
CA PRO A 505 -33.07 23.02 18.27
C PRO A 505 -32.02 22.09 18.93
N GLN A 506 -30.88 21.92 18.24
CA GLN A 506 -29.55 21.48 18.71
C GLN A 506 -29.28 19.96 18.64
N TYR A 507 -28.19 19.55 17.98
CA TYR A 507 -26.83 19.44 18.56
C TYR A 507 -25.85 18.83 17.51
N THR A 508 -24.64 19.40 17.48
CA THR A 508 -23.29 18.85 17.21
C THR A 508 -23.14 17.38 16.77
N GLY A 509 -22.14 16.94 16.00
CA GLY A 509 -20.86 17.53 15.64
C GLY A 509 -19.92 16.48 15.01
N MET A 510 -18.87 17.01 14.38
CA MET A 510 -17.61 16.44 13.89
C MET A 510 -17.21 14.98 14.24
N ASN A 511 -16.82 14.25 13.18
CA ASN A 511 -15.54 13.56 12.89
C ASN A 511 -14.58 13.20 14.05
N PRO A 512 -13.84 12.09 13.92
CA PRO A 512 -12.74 11.96 12.94
C PRO A 512 -13.09 11.26 11.63
#